data_AF-M4IU47-F1
#
_entry.id   AF-M4IU47-F1
#
_cell.length_a   1.000
_cell.length_b   1.000
_cell.length_c   1.000
_cell.angle_alpha   90.00
_cell.angle_beta   90.00
_cell.angle_gamma   90.00
#
_symmetry.space_group_name_H-M   'P 1'
#
loop_
_entity.id
_entity.type
_entity.pdbx_description
1 polymer ?
#
loop_
_entity_poly.entity_id
_entity_poly.type
_entity_poly.pdbx_seq_one_letter_code
_entity_poly.pdbx_strand_id
1 'polypeptide(L)'
;ESLQQYQSHLLGEDLSPLNIKDLEHLEHQLDSSLKQIRSTKTQFMLDQLSDFQTKEKMWLEANKALERKLDEMYAENHIPPSWAGDDQHNPFAHHQ
;
A
#
# COMPACT_ATOMS: atom_id res chain seq x y z
N GLU A 1 26.76 11.11 28.76
CA GLU A 1 26.76 12.56 28.51
C GLU A 1 26.98 12.89 27.03
N SER A 2 28.12 12.53 26.41
CA SER A 2 28.40 12.88 25.00
C SER A 2 27.41 12.33 23.96
N LEU A 3 26.92 11.09 24.12
CA LEU A 3 25.94 10.50 23.18
C LEU A 3 24.57 11.19 23.26
N GLN A 4 24.10 11.50 24.47
CA GLN A 4 22.83 12.20 24.67
C GLN A 4 22.90 13.61 24.12
N GLN A 5 24.00 14.32 24.37
CA GLN A 5 24.25 15.63 23.80
C GLN A 5 24.26 15.60 22.26
N TYR A 6 24.91 14.59 21.66
CA TYR A 6 24.88 14.41 20.21
C TYR A 6 23.46 14.15 19.68
N GLN A 7 22.64 13.37 20.39
CA GLN A 7 21.23 13.16 20.03
C GLN A 7 20.41 14.44 20.14
N SER A 8 20.60 15.23 21.19
CA SER A 8 19.97 16.55 21.33
C SER A 8 20.35 17.46 20.17
N HIS A 9 21.64 17.53 19.79
CA HIS A 9 22.05 18.30 18.61
C HIS A 9 21.36 17.81 17.33
N LEU A 10 21.27 16.49 17.10
CA LEU A 10 20.55 15.93 15.94
C LEU A 10 19.06 16.29 15.91
N LEU A 11 18.45 16.54 17.08
CA LEU A 11 17.08 17.01 17.24
C LEU A 11 16.95 18.54 17.16
N GLY A 12 18.07 19.26 17.01
CA GLY A 12 18.11 20.73 16.99
C GLY A 12 18.13 21.38 18.36
N GLU A 13 18.39 20.61 19.41
CA GLU A 13 18.50 21.07 20.80
C GLU A 13 19.96 21.36 21.18
N ASP A 14 20.19 22.19 22.21
CA ASP A 14 21.51 22.48 22.77
C ASP A 14 22.59 22.86 21.73
N LEU A 15 22.21 23.63 20.71
CA LEU A 15 23.11 24.00 19.61
C LEU A 15 24.07 25.16 19.93
N SER A 16 23.81 25.93 20.99
CA SER A 16 24.63 27.05 21.45
C SER A 16 26.15 26.79 21.55
N PRO A 17 26.64 25.62 22.01
CA PRO A 17 28.07 25.29 22.03
C PRO A 17 28.69 24.98 20.65
N LEU A 18 27.91 24.80 19.59
CA LEU A 18 28.43 24.48 18.25
C LEU A 18 28.89 25.75 17.53
N ASN A 19 30.01 25.66 16.82
CA ASN A 19 30.41 26.72 15.91
C ASN A 19 29.71 26.58 14.55
N ILE A 20 29.87 27.58 13.68
CA ILE A 20 29.24 27.61 12.35
C ILE A 20 29.58 26.38 11.49
N LYS A 21 30.84 25.92 11.52
CA LYS A 21 31.26 24.74 10.73
C LYS A 21 30.60 23.46 11.24
N ASP A 22 30.49 23.33 12.57
CA ASP A 22 29.84 22.17 13.18
C ASP A 22 28.33 22.16 12.87
N LEU A 23 27.70 23.33 12.84
CA LEU A 23 26.29 23.48 12.44
C LEU A 23 26.07 23.14 10.96
N GLU A 24 26.91 23.64 10.06
CA GLU A 24 26.86 23.31 8.62
C GLU A 24 27.04 21.80 8.40
N HIS A 25 27.96 21.17 9.14
CA HIS A 25 28.17 19.73 9.07
C HIS A 25 26.94 18.95 9.55
N LEU A 26 26.35 19.37 10.68
CA LEU A 26 25.14 18.77 11.24
C LEU A 26 23.95 18.88 10.29
N GLU A 27 23.75 20.07 9.69
CA GLU A 27 22.71 20.29 8.69
C GLU A 27 22.89 19.38 7.47
N HIS A 28 24.10 19.30 6.92
CA HIS A 28 24.40 18.45 5.77
C HIS A 28 24.19 16.95 6.09
N GLN A 29 24.56 16.52 7.31
CA GLN A 29 24.34 15.15 7.77
C GLN A 29 22.85 14.83 7.86
N LEU A 30 22.06 15.73 8.44
CA LEU A 30 20.61 15.57 8.57
C LEU A 30 19.91 15.56 7.21
N ASP A 31 20.25 16.50 6.32
CA ASP A 31 19.67 16.56 4.97
C ASP A 31 19.97 15.28 4.16
N SER A 32 21.22 14.81 4.19
CA SER A 32 21.64 13.59 3.50
C SER A 32 20.90 12.36 4.04
N SER A 33 20.86 12.20 5.36
CA SER A 33 20.17 11.08 6.02
C SER A 33 18.66 11.10 5.74
N LEU A 34 18.03 12.28 5.82
CA LEU A 34 16.60 12.45 5.57
C LEU A 34 16.24 12.13 4.11
N LYS A 35 17.08 12.54 3.15
CA LYS A 35 16.94 12.16 1.74
C LYS A 35 17.03 10.65 1.55
N GLN A 36 18.00 9.99 2.19
CA GLN A 36 18.14 8.54 2.14
C GLN A 36 16.91 7.83 2.74
N ILE A 37 16.50 8.19 3.96
CA ILE A 37 15.33 7.60 4.63
C ILE A 37 14.08 7.74 3.75
N ARG A 38 13.86 8.93 3.18
CA ARG A 38 12.72 9.19 2.30
C ARG A 38 12.80 8.34 1.03
N SER A 39 13.97 8.26 0.41
CA SER A 39 14.19 7.43 -0.78
C SER A 39 13.92 5.96 -0.49
N THR A 40 14.47 5.40 0.59
CA THR A 40 14.23 4.01 1.00
C THR A 40 12.76 3.75 1.28
N LYS A 41 12.08 4.65 2.00
CA LYS A 41 10.64 4.51 2.27
C LYS A 41 9.81 4.55 1.00
N THR A 42 10.12 5.46 0.08
CA THR A 42 9.42 5.55 -1.21
C THR A 42 9.66 4.29 -2.05
N GLN A 43 10.90 3.81 -2.15
CA GLN A 43 11.20 2.60 -2.89
C GLN A 43 10.44 1.39 -2.34
N PHE A 44 10.45 1.22 -1.01
CA PHE A 44 9.69 0.16 -0.36
C PHE A 44 8.18 0.23 -0.68
N MET A 45 7.59 1.43 -0.63
CA MET A 45 6.17 1.60 -0.99
C MET A 45 5.89 1.29 -2.46
N LEU A 46 6.80 1.63 -3.37
CA LEU A 46 6.68 1.31 -4.79
C LEU A 46 6.78 -0.20 -5.04
N ASP A 47 7.70 -0.88 -4.35
CA ASP A 47 7.86 -2.33 -4.45
C ASP A 47 6.58 -3.04 -3.96
N GLN A 48 6.03 -2.63 -2.81
CA GLN A 48 4.76 -3.16 -2.31
C GLN A 48 3.59 -2.91 -3.26
N LEU A 49 3.51 -1.72 -3.87
CA LEU A 49 2.48 -1.42 -4.86
C LEU A 49 2.59 -2.34 -6.08
N SER A 50 3.80 -2.58 -6.58
CA SER A 50 4.05 -3.48 -7.71
C SER A 50 3.65 -4.93 -7.40
N ASP A 51 3.98 -5.40 -6.20
CA ASP A 51 3.59 -6.72 -5.72
C ASP A 51 2.06 -6.87 -5.68
N PHE A 52 1.35 -5.85 -5.18
CA PHE A 52 -0.12 -5.88 -5.13
C PHE A 52 -0.75 -5.84 -6.52
N GLN A 53 -0.26 -5.00 -7.44
CA GLN A 53 -0.75 -4.96 -8.82
C GLN A 53 -0.55 -6.30 -9.54
N THR A 54 0.58 -6.96 -9.29
CA THR A 54 0.86 -8.28 -9.87
C THR A 54 -0.13 -9.32 -9.35
N LYS A 55 -0.36 -9.34 -8.02
CA LYS A 55 -1.34 -10.24 -7.40
C LYS A 55 -2.75 -9.97 -7.93
N GLU A 56 -3.18 -8.71 -7.97
CA GLU A 56 -4.49 -8.32 -8.50
C GLU A 56 -4.70 -8.87 -9.92
N LYS A 57 -3.72 -8.69 -10.81
CA LYS A 57 -3.77 -9.22 -12.17
C LYS A 57 -3.92 -10.75 -12.19
N MET A 58 -3.13 -11.46 -11.38
CA MET A 58 -3.21 -12.92 -11.29
C MET A 58 -4.60 -13.40 -10.83
N TRP A 59 -5.17 -12.75 -9.81
CA TRP A 59 -6.51 -13.08 -9.31
C TRP A 59 -7.59 -12.79 -10.35
N LEU A 60 -7.49 -11.66 -11.06
CA LEU A 60 -8.43 -11.31 -12.12
C LEU A 60 -8.40 -12.34 -13.26
N GLU A 61 -7.22 -12.79 -13.67
CA GLU A 61 -7.05 -13.83 -14.70
C GLU A 61 -7.60 -15.18 -14.23
N ALA A 62 -7.33 -15.56 -12.98
CA ALA A 62 -7.87 -16.79 -12.39
C ALA A 62 -9.41 -16.77 -12.31
N ASN A 63 -9.99 -15.65 -11.85
CA ASN A 63 -11.45 -15.49 -11.78
C ASN A 63 -12.08 -15.58 -13.17
N LYS A 64 -11.53 -14.89 -14.18
CA LYS A 64 -12.00 -14.99 -15.57
C LYS A 64 -11.90 -16.40 -16.14
N ALA A 65 -10.89 -17.18 -15.75
CA ALA A 65 -10.77 -18.58 -16.16
C ALA A 65 -11.85 -19.45 -15.51
N LEU A 66 -12.18 -19.20 -14.23
CA LEU A 66 -13.24 -19.90 -13.51
C LEU A 66 -14.63 -19.55 -14.06
N GLU A 67 -14.90 -18.27 -14.33
CA GLU A 67 -16.14 -17.80 -14.97
C GLU A 67 -16.39 -18.50 -16.31
N ARG A 68 -15.37 -18.52 -17.19
CA ARG A 68 -15.48 -19.24 -18.47
C ARG A 68 -15.77 -20.73 -18.30
N LYS A 69 -15.07 -21.39 -17.37
CA LYS A 69 -15.31 -22.81 -17.09
C LYS A 69 -16.72 -23.07 -16.57
N LEU A 70 -17.24 -22.15 -15.77
CA LEU A 70 -18.60 -22.23 -15.26
C LEU A 70 -19.63 -22.08 -16.39
N ASP A 71 -19.41 -21.11 -17.30
CA ASP A 71 -20.25 -20.91 -18.49
C ASP A 71 -20.24 -22.14 -19.41
N GLU A 72 -19.06 -22.73 -19.66
CA GLU A 72 -18.91 -23.97 -20.43
C GLU A 72 -19.70 -25.12 -19.79
N MET A 73 -19.59 -25.29 -18.47
CA MET A 73 -20.34 -26.32 -17.75
C MET A 73 -21.85 -26.12 -17.82
N TYR A 74 -22.34 -24.88 -17.72
CA TYR A 74 -23.78 -24.59 -17.84
C TYR A 74 -24.28 -24.81 -19.26
N ALA A 75 -23.50 -24.43 -20.27
CA ALA A 75 -23.82 -24.66 -21.68
C ALA A 75 -23.88 -26.16 -22.01
N GLU A 76 -22.96 -26.96 -21.47
CA GLU A 76 -22.87 -28.40 -21.77
C GLU A 76 -23.87 -29.25 -20.98
N ASN A 77 -24.29 -28.81 -19.79
CA ASN A 77 -25.22 -29.55 -18.93
C ASN A 77 -26.68 -29.05 -18.97
N HIS A 78 -27.01 -27.95 -19.67
CA HIS A 78 -28.33 -27.31 -19.64
C HIS A 78 -28.88 -27.02 -18.22
N ILE A 79 -28.00 -26.80 -17.24
CA ILE A 79 -28.38 -26.49 -15.85
C ILE A 79 -28.35 -24.96 -15.70
N PRO A 80 -29.43 -24.27 -15.29
CA PRO A 80 -29.39 -22.84 -15.02
C PRO A 80 -28.49 -22.57 -13.81
N PRO A 81 -27.82 -21.40 -13.72
CA PRO A 81 -27.04 -21.07 -12.54
C PRO A 81 -27.92 -21.09 -11.30
N SER A 82 -27.54 -21.86 -10.28
CA SER A 82 -28.30 -21.98 -9.01
C SER A 82 -28.42 -20.64 -8.26
N TRP A 83 -27.61 -19.63 -8.61
CA TRP A 83 -27.66 -18.28 -8.08
C TRP A 83 -28.48 -17.30 -8.97
N ALA A 84 -28.99 -17.76 -10.12
CA ALA A 84 -29.87 -16.99 -11.01
C ALA A 84 -31.37 -17.22 -10.71
N GLY A 85 -31.69 -17.95 -9.65
CA GLY A 85 -33.05 -18.16 -9.16
C GLY A 85 -33.23 -17.50 -7.80
N ASP A 86 -33.64 -16.24 -7.78
CA ASP A 86 -34.87 -15.76 -7.12
C ASP A 86 -34.85 -14.22 -7.00
N ASP A 87 -35.08 -13.52 -8.11
CA ASP A 87 -35.34 -12.06 -8.16
C ASP A 87 -36.81 -11.72 -7.81
N GLN A 88 -37.49 -12.60 -7.05
CA GLN A 88 -38.90 -12.44 -6.67
C GLN A 88 -39.12 -12.45 -5.14
N HIS A 89 -38.26 -11.82 -4.35
CA HIS A 89 -38.67 -11.42 -3.00
C HIS A 89 -37.89 -10.22 -2.44
N ASN A 90 -38.22 -9.01 -2.91
CA ASN A 90 -37.88 -7.79 -2.18
C ASN A 90 -39.14 -7.24 -1.48
N PRO A 91 -39.40 -7.59 -0.21
CA PRO A 91 -40.62 -7.21 0.50
C PRO A 91 -40.67 -5.72 0.91
N PHE A 92 -39.67 -4.91 0.54
CA PHE A 92 -39.58 -3.50 0.93
C PHE A 92 -39.74 -2.50 -0.22
N ALA A 93 -40.11 -2.93 -1.43
CA ALA A 93 -40.26 -2.04 -2.59
C ALA A 93 -41.64 -1.37 -2.73
N HIS A 94 -42.43 -1.28 -1.66
CA HIS A 94 -43.64 -0.46 -1.64
C HIS A 94 -43.71 0.32 -0.33
N HIS A 95 -43.46 1.63 -0.41
CA HIS A 95 -44.21 2.68 0.29
C HIS A 95 -43.86 4.00 -0.43
N GLN A 96 -44.84 4.52 -1.17
CA GLN A 96 -44.94 5.95 -1.47
C GLN A 96 -45.41 6.68 -0.20
#